data_AF-A0A349PB65-F1
#
_entry.id   AF-A0A349PB65-F1
#
_cell.length_a   1.000
_cell.length_b   1.000
_cell.length_c   1.000
_cell.angle_alpha   90.00
_cell.angle_beta   90.00
_cell.angle_gamma   90.00
#
_symmetry.space_group_name_H-M   'P 1'
#
loop_
_entity.id
_entity.type
_entity.pdbx_description
1 polymer ?
#
loop_
_entity_poly.entity_id
_entity_poly.type
_entity_poly.pdbx_seq_one_letter_code
_entity_poly.pdbx_strand_id
1 'polypeptide(L)'
;MAADASRGDAAAGGPPVFALPGVPLKTEQMGELPAPQAEEMNAADPAVPPVEAAPAETAPTAAAPAPGKDLDFHLAAANKYSAKKKYRSAAAEYGAALGFLTAGDARAVRLLERQGAMLLRAGDGAGAQGHFLAAIGKAKELNVSGKDLAAAHLGLGYCLEKVNNIPDAIINYEKALQLSSGKTIKARIAKTISDLKKAP
;
A
#
# COMPACT_ATOMS: atom_id res chain seq x y z
N MET A 1 51.03 -40.86 -20.82
CA MET A 1 49.58 -40.59 -20.65
C MET A 1 49.47 -39.33 -19.80
N ALA A 2 49.48 -38.16 -20.45
CA ALA A 2 48.31 -37.30 -20.76
C ALA A 2 47.85 -36.54 -19.50
N ALA A 3 48.23 -35.28 -19.25
CA ALA A 3 47.92 -34.01 -19.95
C ALA A 3 46.47 -33.53 -19.77
N ASP A 4 46.35 -32.37 -19.09
CA ASP A 4 45.51 -31.19 -19.36
C ASP A 4 44.05 -31.35 -19.84
N ALA A 5 43.12 -30.70 -19.12
CA ALA A 5 42.21 -29.68 -19.70
C ALA A 5 41.02 -29.36 -18.77
N SER A 6 40.97 -28.10 -18.35
CA SER A 6 39.83 -27.18 -18.49
C SER A 6 38.43 -27.77 -18.80
N ARG A 7 37.49 -27.47 -17.90
CA ARG A 7 36.08 -27.18 -18.23
C ARG A 7 35.60 -26.17 -17.19
N GLY A 8 35.25 -24.93 -17.53
CA GLY A 8 34.59 -24.49 -18.75
C GLY A 8 33.18 -24.08 -18.36
N ASP A 9 33.02 -22.77 -18.20
CA ASP A 9 31.79 -22.03 -17.95
C ASP A 9 30.66 -22.43 -18.91
N ALA A 10 29.43 -22.54 -18.40
CA ALA A 10 28.20 -22.46 -19.20
C ALA A 10 27.04 -21.98 -18.33
N ALA A 11 26.98 -20.66 -18.19
CA ALA A 11 25.79 -19.83 -18.32
C ALA A 11 24.43 -20.57 -18.45
N ALA A 12 23.55 -20.31 -17.49
CA ALA A 12 22.11 -20.20 -17.74
C ALA A 12 21.61 -18.92 -17.08
N GLY A 13 21.99 -17.79 -17.68
CA GLY A 13 21.37 -16.50 -17.41
C GLY A 13 19.93 -16.51 -17.91
N GLY A 14 18.98 -16.69 -17.01
CA GLY A 14 17.60 -16.28 -17.24
C GLY A 14 17.50 -14.76 -17.03
N PRO A 15 16.97 -13.98 -17.99
CA PRO A 15 16.91 -12.53 -17.84
C PRO A 15 15.93 -12.14 -16.71
N PRO A 16 16.19 -11.06 -15.95
CA PRO A 16 15.12 -10.37 -15.25
C PRO A 16 14.21 -9.72 -16.30
N VAL A 17 13.10 -10.36 -16.65
CA VAL A 17 12.07 -9.77 -17.52
C VAL A 17 11.16 -8.89 -16.67
N PHE A 18 11.61 -7.66 -16.44
CA PHE A 18 10.71 -6.51 -16.31
C PHE A 18 11.42 -5.28 -16.89
N ALA A 19 11.65 -5.35 -18.21
CA ALA A 19 11.78 -4.17 -19.05
C ALA A 19 10.69 -4.28 -20.11
N LEU A 20 9.78 -3.30 -20.16
CA LEU A 20 9.01 -3.03 -21.37
C LEU A 20 9.49 -1.69 -21.95
N PRO A 21 9.85 -1.67 -23.24
CA PRO A 21 10.36 -0.49 -23.94
C PRO A 21 9.21 0.35 -24.52
N GLY A 22 9.44 1.66 -24.61
CA GLY A 22 8.90 2.57 -25.62
C GLY A 22 7.39 2.61 -25.83
N VAL A 23 6.75 3.66 -25.33
CA VAL A 23 5.54 4.23 -25.95
C VAL A 23 5.73 5.75 -26.07
N PRO A 24 5.61 6.34 -27.28
CA PRO A 24 5.90 7.75 -27.52
C PRO A 24 4.82 8.67 -26.95
N LEU A 25 5.28 9.80 -26.40
CA LEU A 25 4.46 10.99 -26.14
C LEU A 25 3.86 11.48 -27.47
N LYS A 26 2.53 11.53 -27.55
CA LYS A 26 1.83 12.42 -28.49
C LYS A 26 1.30 13.62 -27.71
N THR A 27 2.01 14.73 -27.89
CA THR A 27 1.50 16.09 -27.80
C THR A 27 0.70 16.36 -29.07
N GLU A 28 -0.46 17.00 -28.97
CA GLU A 28 -1.18 17.84 -29.98
C GLU A 28 -2.66 17.94 -29.52
N GLN A 29 -3.09 18.97 -28.79
CA GLN A 29 -3.37 20.36 -29.21
C GLN A 29 -4.66 20.49 -30.04
N MET A 30 -5.71 21.07 -29.41
CA MET A 30 -6.91 21.72 -29.98
C MET A 30 -7.86 21.96 -28.79
N GLY A 31 -8.46 23.11 -28.49
CA GLY A 31 -8.52 24.45 -29.05
C GLY A 31 -9.42 25.24 -28.08
N GLU A 32 -8.91 26.32 -27.53
CA GLU A 32 -9.42 27.69 -27.70
C GLU A 32 -10.73 28.01 -26.95
N LEU A 33 -10.59 28.93 -25.98
CA LEU A 33 -11.65 29.64 -25.26
C LEU A 33 -12.46 30.54 -26.21
N PRO A 34 -13.65 31.02 -25.80
CA PRO A 34 -13.66 32.37 -25.24
C PRO A 34 -14.62 32.55 -24.05
N ALA A 35 -14.14 33.25 -23.03
CA ALA A 35 -14.93 34.21 -22.25
C ALA A 35 -14.75 35.61 -22.90
N PRO A 36 -15.42 36.72 -22.51
CA PRO A 36 -16.27 36.92 -21.34
C PRO A 36 -17.56 37.74 -21.60
N GLN A 37 -18.53 37.69 -20.69
CA GLN A 37 -19.35 38.87 -20.37
C GLN A 37 -19.55 38.94 -18.86
N ALA A 38 -19.10 40.05 -18.30
CA ALA A 38 -19.35 40.49 -16.95
C ALA A 38 -20.63 41.34 -16.95
N GLU A 39 -21.52 41.11 -16.01
CA GLU A 39 -22.44 42.14 -15.54
C GLU A 39 -22.41 42.20 -14.02
N GLU A 40 -22.25 43.44 -13.57
CA GLU A 40 -21.96 43.91 -12.23
C GLU A 40 -23.21 44.02 -11.37
N MET A 41 -23.00 43.81 -10.06
CA MET A 41 -23.62 44.51 -8.93
C MET A 41 -25.13 44.33 -8.67
N ASN A 42 -25.43 43.66 -7.55
CA ASN A 42 -26.08 44.37 -6.44
C ASN A 42 -25.84 43.69 -5.10
N ALA A 43 -25.46 44.51 -4.11
CA ALA A 43 -25.30 44.14 -2.72
C ALA A 43 -26.62 44.38 -1.98
N ALA A 44 -27.09 43.38 -1.22
CA ALA A 44 -27.86 43.55 0.01
C ALA A 44 -28.17 42.17 0.64
N ASP A 45 -27.43 41.82 1.69
CA ASP A 45 -27.99 41.07 2.83
C ASP A 45 -29.06 41.96 3.52
N PRO A 46 -30.04 41.44 4.30
CA PRO A 46 -30.03 40.15 4.99
C PRO A 46 -31.33 39.34 4.92
N ALA A 47 -31.24 38.02 5.03
CA ALA A 47 -32.17 37.18 5.82
C ALA A 47 -31.93 35.70 5.50
N VAL A 48 -31.37 34.98 6.47
CA VAL A 48 -31.29 33.52 6.48
C VAL A 48 -32.63 32.97 6.96
N PRO A 49 -33.28 32.08 6.19
CA PRO A 49 -33.98 30.94 6.75
C PRO A 49 -33.18 29.65 6.49
N PRO A 50 -33.20 28.68 7.43
CA PRO A 50 -32.38 27.48 7.33
C PRO A 50 -32.96 26.55 6.25
N VAL A 51 -32.21 26.33 5.17
CA VAL A 51 -32.54 25.27 4.21
C VAL A 51 -32.04 23.95 4.78
N GLU A 52 -32.99 23.29 5.43
CA GLU A 52 -33.14 21.86 5.63
C GLU A 52 -32.14 21.02 4.82
N ALA A 53 -31.16 20.46 5.55
CA ALA A 53 -30.20 19.52 5.02
C ALA A 53 -30.92 18.27 4.51
N ALA A 54 -30.89 18.07 3.20
CA ALA A 54 -31.21 16.79 2.59
C ALA A 54 -30.29 15.71 3.20
N PRO A 55 -30.82 14.66 3.84
CA PRO A 55 -29.99 13.58 4.35
C PRO A 55 -29.41 12.82 3.17
N ALA A 56 -28.08 12.80 3.12
CA ALA A 56 -27.33 11.91 2.27
C ALA A 56 -27.83 10.47 2.50
N GLU A 57 -28.26 9.89 1.39
CA GLU A 57 -28.76 8.54 1.21
C GLU A 57 -27.93 7.54 2.02
N THR A 58 -28.59 6.94 3.00
CA THR A 58 -28.07 5.93 3.89
C THR A 58 -27.61 4.73 3.06
N ALA A 59 -26.31 4.44 3.11
CA ALA A 59 -25.77 3.15 2.70
C ALA A 59 -26.60 2.03 3.38
N PRO A 60 -26.94 0.95 2.67
CA PRO A 60 -27.80 -0.08 3.21
C PRO A 60 -27.12 -0.73 4.42
N THR A 61 -27.76 -0.56 5.58
CA THR A 61 -27.46 -1.25 6.83
C THR A 61 -27.75 -2.74 6.61
N ALA A 62 -26.77 -3.46 6.07
CA ALA A 62 -26.79 -4.92 6.06
C ALA A 62 -26.72 -5.38 7.52
N ALA A 63 -27.75 -6.11 7.94
CA ALA A 63 -27.87 -6.75 9.23
C ALA A 63 -26.54 -7.43 9.61
N ALA A 64 -26.00 -7.07 10.78
CA ALA A 64 -24.76 -7.64 11.31
C ALA A 64 -24.88 -9.16 11.36
N PRO A 65 -24.18 -9.90 10.48
CA PRO A 65 -24.14 -11.34 10.56
C PRO A 65 -23.10 -11.72 11.63
N ALA A 66 -23.12 -12.99 12.05
CA ALA A 66 -22.33 -13.43 13.19
C ALA A 66 -20.83 -13.20 12.94
N PRO A 67 -20.12 -12.42 13.79
CA PRO A 67 -18.85 -11.77 13.46
C PRO A 67 -17.72 -12.73 13.04
N GLY A 68 -17.80 -14.00 13.45
CA GLY A 68 -16.82 -15.02 13.06
C GLY A 68 -16.95 -15.49 11.60
N LYS A 69 -18.18 -15.68 11.09
CA LYS A 69 -18.39 -16.24 9.75
C LYS A 69 -18.14 -15.21 8.65
N ASP A 70 -18.45 -13.95 8.90
CA ASP A 70 -18.25 -12.88 7.93
C ASP A 70 -16.78 -12.47 7.85
N LEU A 71 -16.07 -12.46 8.98
CA LEU A 71 -14.61 -12.29 8.99
C LEU A 71 -13.94 -13.33 8.10
N ASP A 72 -14.22 -14.62 8.31
CA ASP A 72 -13.63 -15.70 7.53
C ASP A 72 -14.00 -15.61 6.04
N PHE A 73 -15.24 -15.20 5.74
CA PHE A 73 -15.70 -14.95 4.38
C PHE A 73 -14.85 -13.88 3.67
N HIS A 74 -14.67 -12.72 4.30
CA HIS A 74 -13.88 -11.63 3.73
C HIS A 74 -12.40 -12.01 3.60
N LEU A 75 -11.84 -12.74 4.56
CA LEU A 75 -10.45 -13.23 4.46
C LEU A 75 -10.27 -14.23 3.31
N ALA A 76 -11.23 -15.14 3.13
CA ALA A 76 -11.23 -16.08 2.01
C ALA A 76 -11.37 -15.34 0.66
N ALA A 77 -12.25 -14.35 0.58
CA ALA A 77 -12.43 -13.51 -0.59
C ALA A 77 -11.14 -12.72 -0.92
N ALA A 78 -10.50 -12.10 0.09
CA ALA A 78 -9.25 -11.37 -0.07
C ALA A 78 -8.14 -12.26 -0.66
N ASN A 79 -8.00 -13.49 -0.15
CA ASN A 79 -7.03 -14.45 -0.66
C ASN A 79 -7.33 -14.86 -2.11
N LYS A 80 -8.61 -15.08 -2.43
CA LYS A 80 -9.07 -15.42 -3.79
C LYS A 80 -8.79 -14.28 -4.78
N TYR A 81 -9.06 -13.03 -4.39
CA TYR A 81 -8.74 -11.87 -5.23
C TYR A 81 -7.24 -11.66 -5.38
N SER A 82 -6.48 -11.87 -4.32
CA SER A 82 -5.01 -11.81 -4.36
C SER A 82 -4.42 -12.82 -5.33
N ALA A 83 -4.93 -14.07 -5.31
CA ALA A 83 -4.52 -15.12 -6.24
C ALA A 83 -4.85 -14.77 -7.70
N LYS A 84 -5.97 -14.06 -7.92
CA LYS A 84 -6.39 -13.57 -9.25
C LYS A 84 -5.72 -12.25 -9.64
N LYS A 85 -4.73 -11.77 -8.87
CA LYS A 85 -4.06 -10.46 -9.06
C LYS A 85 -5.02 -9.26 -9.03
N LYS A 86 -6.23 -9.43 -8.49
CA LYS A 86 -7.22 -8.38 -8.27
C LYS A 86 -6.91 -7.65 -6.96
N TYR A 87 -5.79 -6.93 -6.95
CA TYR A 87 -5.21 -6.40 -5.72
C TYR A 87 -6.08 -5.33 -5.03
N ARG A 88 -6.75 -4.45 -5.79
CA ARG A 88 -7.68 -3.47 -5.22
C ARG A 88 -8.86 -4.14 -4.53
N SER A 89 -9.45 -5.16 -5.16
CA SER A 89 -10.52 -5.95 -4.55
C SER A 89 -10.02 -6.68 -3.31
N ALA A 90 -8.82 -7.27 -3.34
CA ALA A 90 -8.25 -7.91 -2.16
C ALA A 90 -8.03 -6.92 -1.00
N ALA A 91 -7.57 -5.71 -1.28
CA ALA A 91 -7.42 -4.66 -0.29
C ALA A 91 -8.77 -4.27 0.34
N ALA A 92 -9.82 -4.15 -0.48
CA ALA A 92 -11.17 -3.84 0.00
C ALA A 92 -11.70 -4.93 0.94
N GLU A 93 -11.50 -6.21 0.60
CA GLU A 93 -11.91 -7.33 1.47
C GLU A 93 -11.15 -7.36 2.80
N TYR A 94 -9.84 -7.03 2.81
CA TYR A 94 -9.10 -6.86 4.07
C TYR A 94 -9.64 -5.70 4.91
N GLY A 95 -10.07 -4.60 4.26
CA GLY A 95 -10.75 -3.49 4.91
C GLY A 95 -12.10 -3.89 5.51
N ALA A 96 -12.90 -4.68 4.79
CA ALA A 96 -14.17 -5.21 5.30
C ALA A 96 -13.93 -6.13 6.50
N ALA A 97 -12.93 -7.01 6.42
CA ALA A 97 -12.54 -7.91 7.51
C ALA A 97 -12.16 -7.16 8.80
N LEU A 98 -11.56 -5.96 8.71
CA LEU A 98 -11.25 -5.14 9.88
C LEU A 98 -12.50 -4.72 10.67
N GLY A 99 -13.64 -4.52 10.00
CA GLY A 99 -14.90 -4.12 10.64
C GLY A 99 -15.48 -5.19 11.57
N PHE A 100 -15.05 -6.44 11.44
CA PHE A 100 -15.49 -7.56 12.28
C PHE A 100 -14.54 -7.83 13.46
N LEU A 101 -13.40 -7.15 13.52
CA LEU A 101 -12.45 -7.30 14.62
C LEU A 101 -12.84 -6.39 15.79
N THR A 102 -12.58 -6.87 17.00
CA THR A 102 -12.70 -6.03 18.19
C THR A 102 -11.51 -5.07 18.27
N ALA A 103 -11.68 -3.92 18.93
CA ALA A 103 -10.67 -2.87 18.99
C ALA A 103 -9.31 -3.32 19.57
N GLY A 104 -9.31 -4.37 20.40
CA GLY A 104 -8.11 -4.95 21.03
C GLY A 104 -7.46 -6.10 20.24
N ASP A 105 -7.98 -6.47 19.08
CA ASP A 105 -7.51 -7.64 18.34
C ASP A 105 -6.20 -7.35 17.58
N ALA A 106 -5.14 -8.06 17.96
CA ALA A 106 -3.83 -7.97 17.31
C ALA A 106 -3.88 -8.32 15.82
N ARG A 107 -4.89 -9.09 15.36
CA ARG A 107 -5.10 -9.40 13.94
C ARG A 107 -5.32 -8.14 13.11
N ALA A 108 -5.80 -7.04 13.70
CA ALA A 108 -6.00 -5.78 13.00
C ALA A 108 -4.69 -5.24 12.39
N VAL A 109 -3.56 -5.39 13.09
CA VAL A 109 -2.23 -5.01 12.59
C VAL A 109 -1.90 -5.77 11.31
N ARG A 110 -2.11 -7.10 11.34
CA ARG A 110 -1.85 -7.97 10.19
C ARG A 110 -2.78 -7.63 9.01
N LEU A 111 -4.05 -7.34 9.25
CA LEU A 111 -4.98 -7.02 8.16
C LEU A 111 -4.64 -5.67 7.51
N LEU A 112 -4.28 -4.66 8.30
CA LEU A 112 -3.82 -3.36 7.79
C LEU A 112 -2.53 -3.49 6.97
N GLU A 113 -1.56 -4.27 7.47
CA GLU A 113 -0.34 -4.58 6.71
C GLU A 113 -0.66 -5.24 5.37
N ARG A 114 -1.54 -6.24 5.37
CA ARG A 114 -1.94 -6.94 4.15
C ARG A 114 -2.68 -6.05 3.17
N GLN A 115 -3.54 -5.18 3.67
CA GLN A 115 -4.24 -4.18 2.86
C GLN A 115 -3.24 -3.25 2.18
N GLY A 116 -2.26 -2.71 2.92
CA GLY A 116 -1.18 -1.89 2.36
C GLY A 116 -0.35 -2.64 1.31
N ALA A 117 0.01 -3.88 1.59
CA ALA A 117 0.75 -4.72 0.64
C ALA A 117 -0.03 -5.00 -0.66
N MET A 118 -1.36 -5.15 -0.58
CA MET A 118 -2.19 -5.28 -1.76
C MET A 118 -2.26 -3.98 -2.56
N LEU A 119 -2.39 -2.83 -1.90
CA LEU A 119 -2.41 -1.52 -2.57
C LEU A 119 -1.08 -1.21 -3.26
N LEU A 120 0.06 -1.58 -2.65
CA LEU A 120 1.36 -1.51 -3.32
C LEU A 120 1.38 -2.31 -4.62
N ARG A 121 0.85 -3.53 -4.60
CA ARG A 121 0.76 -4.38 -5.80
C ARG A 121 -0.23 -3.86 -6.83
N ALA A 122 -1.22 -3.08 -6.40
CA ALA A 122 -2.15 -2.36 -7.26
C ALA A 122 -1.56 -1.08 -7.86
N GLY A 123 -0.35 -0.68 -7.47
CA GLY A 123 0.30 0.57 -7.88
C GLY A 123 -0.11 1.80 -7.07
N ASP A 124 -0.91 1.63 -6.01
CA ASP A 124 -1.33 2.73 -5.13
C ASP A 124 -0.38 2.86 -3.93
N GLY A 125 0.74 3.55 -4.16
CA GLY A 125 1.77 3.77 -3.14
C GLY A 125 1.30 4.68 -2.00
N ALA A 126 0.52 5.71 -2.31
CA ALA A 126 0.01 6.66 -1.31
C ALA A 126 -1.01 6.00 -0.39
N GLY A 127 -1.97 5.25 -0.95
CA GLY A 127 -2.91 4.45 -0.17
C GLY A 127 -2.19 3.42 0.69
N ALA A 128 -1.21 2.70 0.12
CA ALA A 128 -0.44 1.73 0.87
C ALA A 128 0.34 2.34 2.05
N GLN A 129 0.96 3.50 1.86
CA GLN A 129 1.66 4.22 2.92
C GLN A 129 0.73 4.53 4.11
N GLY A 130 -0.50 4.98 3.83
CA GLY A 130 -1.51 5.21 4.87
C GLY A 130 -1.83 3.95 5.68
N HIS A 131 -2.01 2.81 5.01
CA HIS A 131 -2.30 1.54 5.70
C HIS A 131 -1.12 1.00 6.51
N PHE A 132 0.12 1.15 6.04
CA PHE A 132 1.29 0.77 6.83
C PHE A 132 1.47 1.65 8.07
N LEU A 133 1.23 2.96 7.95
CA LEU A 133 1.23 3.87 9.09
C LEU A 133 0.13 3.50 10.10
N ALA A 134 -1.08 3.19 9.63
CA ALA A 134 -2.16 2.72 10.47
C ALA A 134 -1.80 1.39 11.18
N ALA A 135 -1.16 0.46 10.49
CA ALA A 135 -0.70 -0.80 11.07
C ALA A 135 0.33 -0.57 12.20
N ILE A 136 1.31 0.32 11.98
CA ILE A 136 2.31 0.68 12.98
C ILE A 136 1.64 1.38 14.18
N GLY A 137 0.70 2.29 13.94
CA GLY A 137 -0.08 2.96 14.98
C GLY A 137 -0.85 1.96 15.84
N LYS A 138 -1.60 1.05 15.19
CA LYS A 138 -2.35 0.00 15.89
C LYS A 138 -1.45 -0.96 16.67
N ALA A 139 -0.32 -1.35 16.10
CA ALA A 139 0.64 -2.19 16.81
C ALA A 139 1.17 -1.51 18.08
N LYS A 140 1.44 -0.19 18.01
CA LYS A 140 1.85 0.59 19.17
C LYS A 140 0.73 0.70 20.22
N GLU A 141 -0.50 0.97 19.80
CA GLU A 141 -1.67 1.03 20.70
C GLU A 141 -1.90 -0.30 21.43
N LEU A 142 -1.77 -1.41 20.71
CA LEU A 142 -2.00 -2.75 21.25
C LEU A 142 -0.76 -3.37 21.92
N ASN A 143 0.36 -2.65 21.96
CA ASN A 143 1.67 -3.14 22.41
C ASN A 143 2.07 -4.47 21.74
N VAL A 144 1.70 -4.65 20.47
CA VAL A 144 2.01 -5.84 19.69
C VAL A 144 3.35 -5.62 18.98
N SER A 145 4.28 -6.52 19.23
CA SER A 145 5.53 -6.61 18.47
C SER A 145 5.58 -7.94 17.72
N GLY A 146 6.28 -7.98 16.60
CA GLY A 146 6.46 -9.22 15.86
C GLY A 146 6.59 -9.03 14.36
N LYS A 147 6.30 -10.12 13.64
CA LYS A 147 6.51 -10.23 12.19
C LYS A 147 5.62 -9.28 11.40
N ASP A 148 4.38 -9.06 11.85
CA ASP A 148 3.44 -8.19 11.15
C ASP A 148 3.86 -6.71 11.26
N LEU A 149 4.31 -6.27 12.45
CA LEU A 149 4.87 -4.94 12.63
C LEU A 149 6.19 -4.76 11.84
N ALA A 150 7.05 -5.79 11.81
CA ALA A 150 8.25 -5.77 10.97
C ALA A 150 7.92 -5.62 9.48
N ALA A 151 6.89 -6.32 9.00
CA ALA A 151 6.41 -6.23 7.63
C ALA A 151 5.80 -4.86 7.32
N ALA A 152 5.06 -4.25 8.26
CA ALA A 152 4.53 -2.90 8.10
C ALA A 152 5.66 -1.85 7.97
N HIS A 153 6.69 -1.93 8.80
CA HIS A 153 7.87 -1.06 8.66
C HIS A 153 8.62 -1.29 7.34
N LEU A 154 8.72 -2.54 6.89
CA LEU A 154 9.34 -2.86 5.60
C LEU A 154 8.54 -2.28 4.43
N GLY A 155 7.20 -2.42 4.48
CA GLY A 155 6.30 -1.86 3.47
C GLY A 155 6.35 -0.34 3.42
N LEU A 156 6.37 0.32 4.59
CA LEU A 156 6.52 1.77 4.69
C LEU A 156 7.88 2.24 4.17
N GLY A 157 8.97 1.55 4.52
CA GLY A 157 10.31 1.84 3.99
C GLY A 157 10.35 1.79 2.47
N TYR A 158 9.69 0.80 1.87
CA TYR A 158 9.57 0.69 0.41
C TYR A 158 8.75 1.83 -0.21
N CYS A 159 7.61 2.21 0.40
CA CYS A 159 6.84 3.37 -0.07
C CYS A 159 7.68 4.65 -0.05
N LEU A 160 8.41 4.88 1.04
CA LEU A 160 9.25 6.06 1.24
C LEU A 160 10.42 6.11 0.25
N GLU A 161 11.05 4.95 -0.01
CA GLU A 161 12.07 4.79 -1.04
C GLU A 161 11.52 5.17 -2.42
N LYS A 162 10.29 4.76 -2.75
CA LYS A 162 9.65 5.08 -4.04
C LYS A 162 9.31 6.55 -4.22
N VAL A 163 9.06 7.29 -3.14
CA VAL A 163 8.88 8.74 -3.19
C VAL A 163 10.20 9.50 -2.94
N ASN A 164 11.33 8.81 -3.02
CA ASN A 164 12.68 9.35 -2.85
C ASN A 164 12.96 9.96 -1.46
N ASN A 165 12.18 9.59 -0.45
CA ASN A 165 12.45 9.95 0.95
C ASN A 165 13.36 8.88 1.58
N ILE A 166 14.62 8.88 1.15
CA ILE A 166 15.62 7.89 1.55
C ILE A 166 15.93 7.90 3.05
N PRO A 167 16.06 9.06 3.74
CA PRO A 167 16.32 9.08 5.18
C PRO A 167 15.25 8.35 5.98
N ASP A 168 13.97 8.63 5.73
CA ASP A 168 12.87 7.98 6.45
C ASP A 168 12.71 6.51 6.04
N ALA A 169 13.02 6.18 4.78
CA ALA A 169 13.05 4.79 4.31
C ALA A 169 14.05 3.95 5.10
N ILE A 170 15.28 4.45 5.29
CA ILE A 170 16.34 3.78 6.06
C ILE A 170 15.88 3.54 7.49
N ILE A 171 15.32 4.55 8.16
CA ILE A 171 14.82 4.41 9.55
C ILE A 171 13.78 3.28 9.65
N ASN A 172 12.86 3.20 8.69
CA ASN A 172 11.84 2.17 8.68
C ASN A 172 12.41 0.78 8.38
N TYR A 173 13.35 0.67 7.44
CA TYR A 173 14.06 -0.59 7.20
C TYR A 173 14.87 -1.05 8.41
N GLU A 174 15.53 -0.15 9.14
CA GLU A 174 16.25 -0.48 10.36
C GLU A 174 15.31 -1.03 11.44
N LYS A 175 14.14 -0.41 11.65
CA LYS A 175 13.10 -0.94 12.55
C LYS A 175 12.60 -2.32 12.12
N ALA A 176 12.36 -2.52 10.83
CA ALA A 176 11.96 -3.81 10.28
C ALA A 176 13.03 -4.89 10.53
N LEU A 177 14.32 -4.53 10.43
CA LEU A 177 15.43 -5.43 10.68
C LEU A 177 15.52 -5.86 12.15
N GLN A 178 15.30 -4.94 13.09
CA GLN A 178 15.29 -5.21 14.53
C GLN A 178 14.14 -6.16 14.92
N LEU A 179 12.95 -5.95 14.35
CA LEU A 179 11.75 -6.72 14.68
C LEU A 179 11.66 -8.05 13.93
N SER A 180 12.38 -8.20 12.81
CA SER A 180 12.43 -9.45 12.06
C SER A 180 13.11 -10.54 12.88
N SER A 181 12.71 -11.80 12.69
CA SER A 181 13.42 -12.97 13.21
C SER A 181 14.01 -13.87 12.11
N GLY A 182 13.62 -13.66 10.84
CA GLY A 182 14.10 -14.45 9.71
C GLY A 182 15.47 -14.00 9.20
N LYS A 183 16.45 -14.90 9.19
CA LYS A 183 17.82 -14.64 8.71
C LYS A 183 17.85 -14.09 7.27
N THR A 184 17.12 -14.72 6.36
CA THR A 184 17.06 -14.31 4.94
C THR A 184 16.45 -12.92 4.75
N ILE A 185 15.37 -12.63 5.48
CA ILE A 185 14.70 -11.32 5.43
C ILE A 185 15.63 -10.24 5.99
N LYS A 186 16.26 -10.48 7.14
CA LYS A 186 17.25 -9.56 7.71
C LYS A 186 18.39 -9.26 6.75
N ALA A 187 18.96 -10.28 6.10
CA ALA A 187 20.04 -10.08 5.14
C ALA A 187 19.60 -9.20 3.96
N ARG A 188 18.38 -9.40 3.44
CA ARG A 188 17.82 -8.57 2.36
C ARG A 188 17.61 -7.12 2.80
N ILE A 189 17.05 -6.91 4.00
CA ILE A 189 16.84 -5.56 4.55
C ILE A 189 18.20 -4.88 4.76
N ALA A 190 19.18 -5.56 5.36
CA ALA A 190 20.52 -5.02 5.61
C ALA A 190 21.23 -4.62 4.31
N LYS A 191 21.08 -5.43 3.26
CA LYS A 191 21.58 -5.10 1.92
C LYS A 191 20.91 -3.84 1.38
N THR A 192 19.58 -3.78 1.44
CA THR A 192 18.79 -2.63 0.97
C THR A 192 19.24 -1.34 1.69
N ILE A 193 19.37 -1.37 3.01
CA ILE A 193 19.89 -0.23 3.79
C ILE A 193 21.30 0.18 3.32
N SER A 194 22.17 -0.80 3.10
CA SER A 194 23.56 -0.54 2.66
C SER A 194 23.61 0.07 1.26
N ASP A 195 22.75 -0.36 0.35
CA ASP A 195 22.64 0.16 -1.01
C ASP A 195 22.08 1.59 -0.98
N LEU A 196 21.06 1.86 -0.18
CA LEU A 196 20.47 3.20 -0.01
C LEU A 196 21.42 4.20 0.66
N LYS A 197 22.26 3.76 1.61
CA LYS A 197 23.29 4.61 2.24
C LYS A 197 24.46 4.97 1.30
N LYS A 198 24.65 4.21 0.22
CA LYS A 198 25.68 4.45 -0.80
C LYS A 198 25.16 5.24 -1.99
N ALA A 199 23.84 5.36 -2.14
CA ALA A 199 23.25 6.19 -3.16
C ALA A 199 23.67 7.65 -2.91
N PRO A 200 24.20 8.35 -3.93
CA PRO A 200 24.67 9.73 -3.81
C PRO A 200 23.54 10.74 -3.60
#